data_AF-A0A1X7ULY0-F1
#
_entry.id   AF-A0A1X7ULY0-F1
#
_cell.length_a   1.000
_cell.length_b   1.000
_cell.length_c   1.000
_cell.angle_alpha   90.00
_cell.angle_beta   90.00
_cell.angle_gamma   90.00
#
_symmetry.space_group_name_H-M   'P 1'
#
loop_
_entity.id
_entity.type
_entity.pdbx_description
1 polymer ?
#
loop_
_entity_poly.entity_id
_entity_poly.type
_entity_poly.pdbx_seq_one_letter_code
_entity_poly.pdbx_strand_id
1 'polypeptide(L)'
;MNTDELVGWIASFSSVEKFLSTFCNSEQVMAIRENFHKAKDMYKVDEVSMDKARKSTELKTANGTPLPLWILEQYRAGCFSTSVLDPMILNKCILPMIIDNPKKESSTKIGEHLKRHLYGLLKPYLKAQKVKEGVRVGECDIQFKPVKPAQCLITDLDSLRDEERLELLCDIFRVSPDELGQFENKWKLVALSLHYWSRNAETLTQQQIDALLFCFVVYSSEQGRGIIASHSRFQIDGRWTNHQLDSLHSFSMWQCVYYEAMKLNDVLKRPLEFTSPALLFDGRLCLNYACMKEADFDAIKEETLTTFPDMAKLYEELLSICSPREVSKGSSSHKASKEKHKQPAAATKKTYSTLVSTANRFELLDLDSDDSDEDDSDEEN
;
A
#
# COMPACT_ATOMS: atom_id res chain seq x y z
N MET A 1 36.47 23.47 -22.14
CA MET A 1 36.43 22.21 -21.40
C MET A 1 35.17 21.49 -21.85
N ASN A 2 35.32 20.34 -22.49
CA ASN A 2 34.18 19.50 -22.85
C ASN A 2 33.59 18.88 -21.56
N THR A 3 32.34 18.40 -21.61
CA THR A 3 31.63 17.79 -20.48
C THR A 3 32.44 16.67 -19.84
N ASP A 4 33.10 15.83 -20.64
CA ASP A 4 33.93 14.73 -20.14
C ASP A 4 35.20 15.21 -19.40
N GLU A 5 35.81 16.29 -19.89
CA GLU A 5 36.95 16.92 -19.23
C GLU A 5 36.53 17.57 -17.91
N LEU A 6 35.31 18.14 -17.86
CA LEU A 6 34.71 18.69 -16.65
C LEU A 6 34.41 17.64 -15.61
N VAL A 7 33.81 16.53 -16.01
CA VAL A 7 33.56 15.40 -15.12
C VAL A 7 34.88 14.80 -14.62
N GLY A 8 35.87 14.58 -15.51
CA GLY A 8 37.18 14.06 -15.14
C GLY A 8 37.93 14.99 -14.18
N TRP A 9 37.85 16.29 -14.38
CA TRP A 9 38.45 17.28 -13.50
C TRP A 9 37.77 17.34 -12.13
N ILE A 10 36.43 17.33 -12.06
CA ILE A 10 35.68 17.26 -10.79
C ILE A 10 35.98 15.96 -10.04
N ALA A 11 36.08 14.83 -10.77
CA ALA A 11 36.41 13.53 -10.19
C ALA A 11 37.83 13.45 -9.62
N SER A 12 38.74 14.34 -10.05
CA SER A 12 40.12 14.38 -9.53
C SER A 12 40.23 14.84 -8.07
N PHE A 13 39.17 15.45 -7.51
CA PHE A 13 39.17 15.92 -6.13
C PHE A 13 38.79 14.81 -5.15
N SER A 14 39.64 14.60 -4.13
CA SER A 14 39.39 13.56 -3.12
C SER A 14 38.26 13.89 -2.13
N SER A 15 37.73 15.12 -2.15
CA SER A 15 36.56 15.53 -1.35
C SER A 15 35.92 16.81 -1.90
N VAL A 16 34.65 17.01 -1.55
CA VAL A 16 33.89 18.23 -1.91
C VAL A 16 34.54 19.48 -1.28
N GLU A 17 35.13 19.37 -0.10
CA GLU A 17 35.84 20.48 0.54
C GLU A 17 37.09 20.91 -0.25
N LYS A 18 37.87 19.95 -0.78
CA LYS A 18 39.02 20.26 -1.63
C LYS A 18 38.57 20.90 -2.95
N PHE A 19 37.51 20.37 -3.54
CA PHE A 19 36.89 20.96 -4.73
C PHE A 19 36.46 22.42 -4.47
N LEU A 20 35.67 22.66 -3.42
CA LEU A 20 35.20 24.00 -3.05
C LEU A 20 36.32 24.93 -2.57
N SER A 21 37.49 24.43 -2.16
CA SER A 21 38.64 25.25 -1.78
C SER A 21 39.42 25.83 -2.96
N THR A 22 39.26 25.23 -4.15
CA THR A 22 40.00 25.61 -5.37
C THR A 22 39.40 26.85 -6.05
N PHE A 23 38.15 27.19 -5.70
CA PHE A 23 37.45 28.36 -6.23
C PHE A 23 37.44 29.50 -5.22
N CYS A 24 37.83 30.71 -5.64
CA CYS A 24 37.76 31.92 -4.82
C CYS A 24 36.77 32.94 -5.38
N ASN A 25 35.95 33.47 -4.46
CA ASN A 25 35.35 34.81 -4.47
C ASN A 25 34.13 35.11 -5.37
N SER A 26 33.32 34.12 -5.76
CA SER A 26 31.96 34.42 -6.21
C SER A 26 30.95 34.23 -5.07
N GLU A 27 29.95 35.11 -5.01
CA GLU A 27 28.84 35.03 -4.04
C GLU A 27 28.11 33.67 -4.12
N GLN A 28 28.00 33.12 -5.34
CA GLN A 28 27.41 31.81 -5.60
C GLN A 28 28.23 30.66 -4.98
N VAL A 29 29.56 30.69 -5.08
CA VAL A 29 30.43 29.66 -4.48
C VAL A 29 30.36 29.72 -2.94
N MET A 30 30.24 30.92 -2.37
CA MET A 30 30.05 31.09 -0.92
C MET A 30 28.71 30.51 -0.45
N ALA A 31 27.62 30.75 -1.20
CA ALA A 31 26.31 30.17 -0.90
C ALA A 31 26.31 28.63 -0.99
N ILE A 32 26.98 28.07 -2.01
CA ILE A 32 27.14 26.61 -2.14
C ILE A 32 27.94 26.05 -0.96
N ARG A 33 29.05 26.70 -0.58
CA ARG A 33 29.85 26.29 0.58
C ARG A 33 29.05 26.35 1.88
N GLU A 34 28.27 27.39 2.09
CA GLU A 34 27.42 27.52 3.28
C GLU A 34 26.35 26.42 3.32
N ASN A 35 25.66 26.18 2.20
CA ASN A 35 24.66 25.12 2.10
C ASN A 35 25.26 23.72 2.29
N PHE A 36 26.47 23.48 1.77
CA PHE A 36 27.19 22.23 1.99
C PHE A 36 27.51 22.02 3.47
N HIS A 37 27.99 23.04 4.19
CA HIS A 37 28.26 22.91 5.63
C HIS A 37 26.97 22.69 6.43
N LYS A 38 25.88 23.41 6.11
CA LYS A 38 24.55 23.18 6.72
C LYS A 38 24.07 21.74 6.49
N ALA A 39 24.20 21.24 5.26
CA ALA A 39 23.83 19.86 4.94
C ALA A 39 24.74 18.87 5.68
N LYS A 40 26.06 19.08 5.67
CA LYS A 40 27.03 18.23 6.36
C LYS A 40 26.76 18.16 7.86
N ASP A 41 26.42 19.28 8.49
CA ASP A 41 26.03 19.32 9.90
C ASP A 41 24.68 18.62 10.13
N MET A 42 23.71 18.79 9.24
CA MET A 42 22.42 18.10 9.31
C MET A 42 22.57 16.57 9.15
N TYR A 43 23.49 16.11 8.31
CA TYR A 43 23.79 14.69 8.08
C TYR A 43 24.93 14.17 8.93
N LYS A 44 25.48 14.97 9.84
CA LYS A 44 26.49 14.51 10.79
C LYS A 44 25.80 13.60 11.79
N VAL A 45 25.92 12.30 11.57
CA VAL A 45 25.44 11.29 12.50
C VAL A 45 26.44 11.22 13.65
N ASP A 46 26.11 11.88 14.76
CA ASP A 46 26.79 11.60 16.03
C ASP A 46 26.65 10.11 16.35
N GLU A 47 27.66 9.50 16.95
CA GLU A 47 27.63 8.10 17.34
C GLU A 47 26.40 7.82 18.22
N VAL A 48 25.40 7.16 17.63
CA VAL A 48 24.16 6.86 18.33
C VAL A 48 24.44 5.71 19.29
N SER A 49 24.66 6.05 20.56
CA SER A 49 24.74 5.05 21.61
C SER A 49 23.49 4.18 21.60
N MET A 50 23.68 2.85 21.63
CA MET A 50 22.59 1.88 21.73
C MET A 50 21.72 2.11 22.97
N ASP A 51 22.27 2.66 24.06
CA ASP A 51 21.49 3.00 25.25
C ASP A 51 20.61 4.23 25.02
N LYS A 52 21.09 5.21 24.24
CA LYS A 52 20.30 6.38 23.84
C LYS A 52 19.19 5.99 22.85
N ALA A 53 19.50 5.10 21.90
CA ALA A 53 18.51 4.51 21.01
C ALA A 53 17.45 3.73 21.79
N ARG A 54 17.85 2.87 22.74
CA ARG A 54 16.94 2.11 23.61
C ARG A 54 16.08 3.00 24.50
N LYS A 55 16.63 4.05 25.13
CA LYS A 55 15.84 5.03 25.89
C LYS A 55 14.85 5.80 25.01
N SER A 56 15.21 6.09 23.76
CA SER A 56 14.30 6.67 22.77
C SER A 56 13.18 5.71 22.35
N THR A 57 13.24 4.42 22.71
CA THR A 57 12.20 3.41 22.45
C THR A 57 11.25 3.16 23.61
N GLU A 58 11.22 4.01 24.65
CA GLU A 58 10.13 4.04 25.64
C GLU A 58 8.85 4.59 24.98
N LEU A 59 8.32 3.83 24.02
CA LEU A 59 7.09 4.14 23.33
C LEU A 59 5.92 4.02 24.31
N LYS A 60 5.24 5.14 24.51
CA LYS A 60 3.99 5.21 25.26
C LYS A 60 2.82 5.26 24.27
N THR A 61 1.71 4.71 24.69
CA THR A 61 0.43 4.84 23.99
C THR A 61 -0.03 6.31 24.02
N ALA A 62 -1.02 6.64 23.20
CA ALA A 62 -1.54 7.99 23.08
C ALA A 62 -2.20 8.49 24.37
N ASN A 63 -2.68 7.57 25.22
CA ASN A 63 -3.21 7.89 26.54
C ASN A 63 -2.15 7.90 27.66
N GLY A 64 -0.88 7.67 27.32
CA GLY A 64 0.26 7.79 28.23
C GLY A 64 0.63 6.52 28.97
N THR A 65 -0.06 5.39 28.73
CA THR A 65 0.32 4.09 29.28
C THR A 65 1.51 3.48 28.53
N PRO A 66 2.29 2.58 29.15
CA PRO A 66 3.26 1.77 28.42
C PRO A 66 2.57 0.89 27.37
N LEU A 67 3.25 0.62 26.24
CA LEU A 67 2.81 -0.43 25.33
C LEU A 67 2.81 -1.80 26.05
N PRO A 68 1.89 -2.71 25.71
CA PRO A 68 1.97 -4.10 26.15
C PRO A 68 3.33 -4.71 25.80
N LEU A 69 3.90 -5.48 26.74
CA LEU A 69 5.25 -6.02 26.61
C LEU A 69 5.39 -6.87 25.33
N TRP A 70 4.40 -7.71 25.02
CA TRP A 70 4.42 -8.55 23.83
C TRP A 70 4.43 -7.73 22.52
N ILE A 71 3.71 -6.59 22.46
CA ILE A 71 3.73 -5.70 21.28
C ILE A 71 5.11 -5.05 21.15
N LEU A 72 5.67 -4.58 22.26
CA LEU A 72 6.99 -3.93 22.28
C LEU A 72 8.10 -4.91 21.84
N GLU A 73 8.04 -6.16 22.29
CA GLU A 73 8.96 -7.22 21.89
C GLU A 73 8.83 -7.55 20.40
N GLN A 74 7.62 -7.76 19.89
CA GLN A 74 7.38 -8.03 18.47
C GLN A 74 7.83 -6.85 17.59
N TYR A 75 7.57 -5.61 18.01
CA TYR A 75 8.02 -4.43 17.29
C TYR A 75 9.55 -4.34 17.21
N ARG A 76 10.24 -4.56 18.35
CA ARG A 76 11.71 -4.57 18.39
C ARG A 76 12.34 -5.69 17.57
N ALA A 77 11.62 -6.80 17.38
CA ALA A 77 12.01 -7.90 16.51
C ALA A 77 11.74 -7.63 15.02
N GLY A 78 11.11 -6.49 14.66
CA GLY A 78 10.67 -6.21 13.28
C GLY A 78 9.43 -7.01 12.87
N CYS A 79 8.77 -7.65 13.82
CA CYS A 79 7.63 -8.54 13.63
C CYS A 79 6.30 -7.86 13.94
N PHE A 80 6.22 -6.53 14.05
CA PHE A 80 4.96 -5.83 14.28
C PHE A 80 4.86 -4.58 13.42
N SER A 81 3.74 -4.42 12.71
CA SER A 81 3.56 -3.32 11.76
C SER A 81 3.52 -1.94 12.44
N THR A 82 4.35 -1.01 11.96
CA THR A 82 4.33 0.41 12.40
C THR A 82 2.97 1.06 12.15
N SER A 83 2.27 0.64 11.09
CA SER A 83 0.94 1.16 10.78
C SER A 83 -0.13 0.84 11.84
N VAL A 84 0.11 -0.16 12.70
CA VAL A 84 -0.72 -0.47 13.88
C VAL A 84 -0.28 0.36 15.09
N LEU A 85 1.01 0.65 15.22
CA LEU A 85 1.55 1.48 16.30
C LEU A 85 1.18 2.95 16.16
N ASP A 86 1.14 3.49 14.94
CA ASP A 86 0.77 4.88 14.68
C ASP A 86 -0.55 5.30 15.36
N PRO A 87 -1.69 4.59 15.17
CA PRO A 87 -2.90 4.94 15.88
C PRO A 87 -2.79 4.71 17.39
N MET A 88 -2.02 3.72 17.87
CA MET A 88 -1.82 3.47 19.30
C MET A 88 -1.05 4.60 19.99
N ILE A 89 -0.03 5.16 19.33
CA ILE A 89 0.91 6.13 19.93
C ILE A 89 0.46 7.56 19.65
N LEU A 90 -0.02 7.84 18.44
CA LEU A 90 -0.31 9.19 17.97
C LEU A 90 -1.82 9.49 17.92
N ASN A 91 -2.68 8.47 18.08
CA ASN A 91 -4.13 8.58 17.85
C ASN A 91 -4.47 9.14 16.45
N LYS A 92 -3.55 8.94 15.50
CA LYS A 92 -3.66 9.30 14.09
C LYS A 92 -2.77 8.38 13.26
N CYS A 93 -3.11 8.20 11.99
CA CYS A 93 -2.30 7.47 11.02
C CYS A 93 -2.49 8.07 9.63
N ILE A 94 -1.54 7.84 8.74
CA ILE A 94 -1.70 8.09 7.31
C ILE A 94 -1.91 6.72 6.67
N LEU A 95 -3.00 6.57 5.90
CA LEU A 95 -3.26 5.32 5.20
C LEU A 95 -2.21 5.11 4.10
N PRO A 96 -1.86 3.86 3.77
CA PRO A 96 -0.87 3.60 2.74
C PRO A 96 -1.27 4.23 1.40
N MET A 97 -0.31 4.89 0.76
CA MET A 97 -0.48 5.45 -0.58
C MET A 97 -0.24 4.34 -1.60
N ILE A 98 -1.31 3.60 -1.91
CA ILE A 98 -1.30 2.56 -2.94
C ILE A 98 -1.59 3.21 -4.30
N ILE A 99 -0.85 2.78 -5.32
CA ILE A 99 -1.01 3.26 -6.69
C ILE A 99 -2.36 2.77 -7.22
N ASP A 100 -3.36 3.66 -7.29
CA ASP A 100 -4.72 3.34 -7.73
C ASP A 100 -5.23 4.34 -8.78
N ASN A 101 -6.50 4.24 -9.19
CA ASN A 101 -7.11 5.23 -10.08
C ASN A 101 -7.34 6.56 -9.33
N PRO A 102 -6.61 7.65 -9.67
CA PRO A 102 -6.73 8.92 -8.96
C PRO A 102 -8.10 9.60 -9.18
N LYS A 103 -8.81 9.22 -10.24
CA LYS A 103 -10.15 9.74 -10.58
C LYS A 103 -11.26 9.12 -9.73
N LYS A 104 -10.97 8.01 -9.03
CA LYS A 104 -11.91 7.35 -8.10
C LYS A 104 -11.57 7.69 -6.66
N GLU A 105 -12.52 7.44 -5.77
CA GLU A 105 -12.27 7.50 -4.33
C GLU A 105 -11.17 6.52 -3.95
N SER A 106 -10.37 6.85 -2.92
CA SER A 106 -9.23 6.03 -2.50
C SER A 106 -9.60 4.57 -2.31
N SER A 107 -8.81 3.66 -2.89
CA SER A 107 -8.93 2.21 -2.72
C SER A 107 -8.92 1.79 -1.24
N THR A 108 -8.29 2.57 -0.37
CA THR A 108 -8.26 2.37 1.08
C THR A 108 -9.65 2.43 1.75
N LYS A 109 -10.67 2.97 1.06
CA LYS A 109 -12.05 3.02 1.54
C LYS A 109 -12.64 1.64 1.78
N ILE A 110 -12.34 0.66 0.92
CA ILE A 110 -12.91 -0.71 1.04
C ILE A 110 -12.61 -1.32 2.42
N GLY A 111 -11.46 -0.99 3.00
CA GLY A 111 -11.02 -1.45 4.31
C GLY A 111 -11.49 -0.58 5.47
N GLU A 112 -12.39 0.39 5.30
CA GLU A 112 -12.85 1.25 6.41
C GLU A 112 -13.47 0.41 7.53
N HIS A 113 -14.33 -0.56 7.20
CA HIS A 113 -14.97 -1.43 8.18
C HIS A 113 -13.94 -2.25 8.97
N LEU A 114 -12.93 -2.80 8.29
CA LEU A 114 -11.84 -3.56 8.91
C LEU A 114 -11.02 -2.68 9.87
N LYS A 115 -10.66 -1.46 9.44
CA LYS A 115 -9.97 -0.47 10.28
C LYS A 115 -10.77 -0.09 11.52
N ARG A 116 -12.10 0.00 11.42
CA ARG A 116 -12.96 0.26 12.59
C ARG A 116 -12.86 -0.87 13.61
N HIS A 117 -12.80 -2.13 13.18
CA HIS A 117 -12.58 -3.28 14.07
C HIS A 117 -11.18 -3.24 14.69
N LEU A 118 -10.16 -2.95 13.89
CA LEU A 118 -8.78 -2.75 14.37
C LEU A 118 -8.74 -1.70 15.49
N TYR A 119 -9.31 -0.51 15.28
CA TYR A 119 -9.36 0.51 16.33
C TYR A 119 -10.24 0.13 17.53
N GLY A 120 -11.22 -0.74 17.33
CA GLY A 120 -12.01 -1.34 18.40
C GLY A 120 -11.13 -2.16 19.34
N LEU A 121 -10.24 -2.98 18.79
CA LEU A 121 -9.24 -3.76 19.53
C LEU A 121 -8.20 -2.87 20.20
N LEU A 122 -7.79 -1.79 19.52
CA LEU A 122 -6.78 -0.86 20.05
C LEU A 122 -7.33 0.17 21.05
N LYS A 123 -8.65 0.17 21.29
CA LYS A 123 -9.35 1.15 22.14
C LYS A 123 -8.69 1.40 23.51
N PRO A 124 -8.15 0.40 24.24
CA PRO A 124 -7.46 0.62 25.52
C PRO A 124 -6.22 1.53 25.42
N TYR A 125 -5.67 1.74 24.23
CA TYR A 125 -4.43 2.51 24.00
C TYR A 125 -4.70 3.89 23.38
N LEU A 126 -5.93 4.13 22.92
CA LEU A 126 -6.30 5.38 22.26
C LEU A 126 -6.53 6.50 23.27
N LYS A 127 -6.17 7.73 22.89
CA LYS A 127 -6.45 8.95 23.67
C LYS A 127 -7.88 9.45 23.48
N ALA A 128 -8.39 9.33 22.27
CA ALA A 128 -9.70 9.85 21.89
C ALA A 128 -10.61 8.72 21.39
N GLN A 129 -11.92 8.97 21.42
CA GLN A 129 -12.92 8.02 20.92
C GLN A 129 -12.91 7.86 19.39
N LYS A 130 -12.07 8.59 18.66
CA LYS A 130 -11.92 8.51 17.21
C LYS A 130 -10.43 8.61 16.85
N VAL A 131 -10.02 7.86 15.84
CA VAL A 131 -8.67 7.93 15.24
C VAL A 131 -8.72 8.87 14.04
N LYS A 132 -7.70 9.73 13.86
CA LYS A 132 -7.61 10.59 12.67
C LYS A 132 -6.85 9.88 11.55
N GLU A 133 -7.52 9.58 10.45
CA GLU A 133 -6.91 8.95 9.28
C GLU A 133 -6.61 9.99 8.21
N GLY A 134 -5.36 10.09 7.77
CA GLY A 134 -5.00 10.80 6.54
C GLY A 134 -5.32 9.94 5.34
N VAL A 135 -6.27 10.37 4.51
CA VAL A 135 -6.73 9.64 3.32
C VAL A 135 -6.53 10.51 2.09
N ARG A 136 -6.16 9.88 0.96
CA ARG A 136 -6.14 10.53 -0.35
C ARG A 136 -7.53 11.07 -0.69
N VAL A 137 -7.60 12.31 -1.14
CA VAL A 137 -8.79 12.95 -1.72
C VAL A 137 -8.39 13.59 -3.04
N GLY A 138 -9.08 13.25 -4.13
CA GLY A 138 -8.65 13.66 -5.47
C GLY A 138 -7.28 13.09 -5.82
N GLU A 139 -6.54 13.76 -6.69
CA GLU A 139 -5.32 13.19 -7.28
C GLU A 139 -4.14 13.15 -6.30
N CYS A 140 -3.92 14.23 -5.54
CA CYS A 140 -2.70 14.39 -4.73
C CYS A 140 -2.94 14.89 -3.28
N ASP A 141 -4.17 15.23 -2.91
CA ASP A 141 -4.42 15.83 -1.59
C ASP A 141 -4.62 14.76 -0.51
N ILE A 142 -4.20 15.09 0.71
CA ILE A 142 -4.45 14.26 1.90
C ILE A 142 -5.35 15.04 2.86
N GLN A 143 -6.47 14.43 3.24
CA GLN A 143 -7.37 15.00 4.24
C GLN A 143 -7.49 14.07 5.45
N PHE A 144 -7.45 14.66 6.65
CA PHE A 144 -7.63 13.92 7.88
C PHE A 144 -9.11 13.77 8.25
N LYS A 145 -9.60 12.54 8.25
CA LYS A 145 -10.98 12.20 8.61
C LYS A 145 -11.02 11.44 9.94
N PRO A 146 -11.97 11.75 10.85
CA PRO A 146 -12.08 11.03 12.11
C PRO A 146 -12.88 9.74 11.92
N VAL A 147 -12.28 8.59 12.23
CA VAL A 147 -12.89 7.27 12.16
C VAL A 147 -13.23 6.75 13.55
N LYS A 148 -14.46 6.26 13.74
CA LYS A 148 -14.95 5.75 15.03
C LYS A 148 -14.64 4.26 15.15
N PRO A 149 -13.97 3.82 16.23
CA PRO A 149 -13.80 2.41 16.55
C PRO A 149 -15.13 1.65 16.55
N ALA A 150 -15.11 0.41 16.08
CA ALA A 150 -16.20 -0.52 16.28
C ALA A 150 -16.33 -0.84 17.78
N GLN A 151 -17.52 -1.24 18.20
CA GLN A 151 -17.71 -1.74 19.56
C GLN A 151 -17.05 -3.12 19.63
N CYS A 152 -15.96 -3.23 20.39
CA CYS A 152 -15.33 -4.50 20.72
C CYS A 152 -15.70 -4.85 22.16
N LEU A 153 -16.21 -6.07 22.39
CA LEU A 153 -16.53 -6.57 23.73
C LEU A 153 -15.32 -7.20 24.42
N ILE A 154 -14.21 -7.37 23.70
CA ILE A 154 -13.01 -8.01 24.21
C ILE A 154 -12.20 -6.97 24.97
N THR A 155 -12.03 -7.22 26.26
CA THR A 155 -11.26 -6.36 27.15
C THR A 155 -9.83 -6.85 27.37
N ASP A 156 -9.59 -8.15 27.16
CA ASP A 156 -8.27 -8.77 27.38
C ASP A 156 -7.97 -9.82 26.30
N LEU A 157 -7.11 -9.45 25.34
CA LEU A 157 -6.62 -10.34 24.27
C LEU A 157 -5.67 -11.43 24.77
N ASP A 158 -5.03 -11.25 25.92
CA ASP A 158 -4.08 -12.22 26.47
C ASP A 158 -4.81 -13.46 27.00
N SER A 159 -6.04 -13.29 27.47
CA SER A 159 -6.89 -14.37 27.99
C SER A 159 -7.49 -15.29 26.93
N LEU A 160 -7.54 -14.87 25.66
CA LEU A 160 -8.13 -15.66 24.58
C LEU A 160 -7.24 -16.83 24.17
N ARG A 161 -7.86 -17.95 23.79
CA ARG A 161 -7.20 -19.07 23.12
C ARG A 161 -7.00 -18.77 21.64
N ASP A 162 -6.16 -19.57 20.97
CA ASP A 162 -5.85 -19.37 19.55
C ASP A 162 -7.08 -19.61 18.66
N GLU A 163 -7.95 -20.54 19.03
CA GLU A 163 -9.21 -20.79 18.34
C GLU A 163 -10.17 -19.59 18.45
N GLU A 164 -10.24 -18.96 19.63
CA GLU A 164 -11.10 -17.79 19.86
C GLU A 164 -10.58 -16.56 19.11
N ARG A 165 -9.24 -16.43 18.98
CA ARG A 165 -8.61 -15.40 18.14
C ARG A 165 -8.90 -15.62 16.66
N LEU A 166 -8.88 -16.87 16.21
CA LEU A 166 -9.23 -17.24 14.84
C LEU A 166 -10.71 -16.96 14.55
N GLU A 167 -11.61 -17.39 15.43
CA GLU A 167 -13.05 -17.13 15.33
C GLU A 167 -13.33 -15.63 15.22
N LEU A 168 -12.73 -14.82 16.09
CA LEU A 168 -12.86 -13.37 16.05
C LEU A 168 -12.34 -12.77 14.74
N LEU A 169 -11.20 -13.24 14.23
CA LEU A 169 -10.68 -12.77 12.95
C LEU A 169 -11.67 -13.12 11.83
N CYS A 170 -12.17 -14.35 11.80
CA CYS A 170 -13.12 -14.82 10.79
C CYS A 170 -14.46 -14.05 10.86
N ASP A 171 -14.96 -13.76 12.07
CA ASP A 171 -16.16 -12.96 12.31
C ASP A 171 -16.07 -11.54 11.73
N ILE A 172 -14.90 -10.89 11.85
CA ILE A 172 -14.67 -9.55 11.27
C ILE A 172 -14.81 -9.60 9.74
N PHE A 173 -14.37 -10.69 9.12
CA PHE A 173 -14.45 -10.93 7.68
C PHE A 173 -15.77 -11.59 7.25
N ARG A 174 -16.61 -12.01 8.20
CA ARG A 174 -17.90 -12.71 8.00
C ARG A 174 -17.77 -14.06 7.29
N VAL A 175 -16.74 -14.81 7.65
CA VAL A 175 -16.45 -16.16 7.13
C VAL A 175 -16.49 -17.14 8.30
N SER A 176 -16.97 -18.36 8.11
CA SER A 176 -16.84 -19.40 9.13
C SER A 176 -15.40 -19.95 9.16
N PRO A 177 -14.78 -20.22 10.32
CA PRO A 177 -13.48 -20.87 10.40
C PRO A 177 -13.40 -22.20 9.62
N ASP A 178 -14.51 -22.94 9.54
CA ASP A 178 -14.60 -24.21 8.81
C ASP A 178 -14.39 -24.03 7.30
N GLU A 179 -14.81 -22.90 6.73
CA GLU A 179 -14.61 -22.57 5.31
C GLU A 179 -13.11 -22.40 4.99
N LEU A 180 -12.29 -22.08 5.99
CA LEU A 180 -10.84 -21.99 5.84
C LEU A 180 -10.14 -23.36 5.87
N GLY A 181 -10.84 -24.42 6.29
CA GLY A 181 -10.28 -25.75 6.48
C GLY A 181 -9.78 -26.41 5.19
N GLN A 182 -10.29 -25.99 4.04
CA GLN A 182 -9.86 -26.48 2.73
C GLN A 182 -8.51 -25.92 2.27
N PHE A 183 -8.07 -24.79 2.82
CA PHE A 183 -6.86 -24.10 2.38
C PHE A 183 -5.63 -24.48 3.22
N GLU A 184 -4.47 -24.56 2.58
CA GLU A 184 -3.18 -24.55 3.30
C GLU A 184 -3.04 -23.29 4.16
N ASN A 185 -2.31 -23.38 5.27
CA ASN A 185 -2.18 -22.28 6.24
C ASN A 185 -1.77 -20.94 5.60
N LYS A 186 -0.81 -20.97 4.68
CA LYS A 186 -0.30 -19.79 3.96
C LYS A 186 -1.35 -19.04 3.13
N TRP A 187 -2.44 -19.72 2.75
CA TRP A 187 -3.53 -19.19 1.92
C TRP A 187 -4.75 -18.74 2.72
N LYS A 188 -4.91 -19.14 3.98
CA LYS A 188 -6.11 -18.82 4.77
C LYS A 188 -6.36 -17.32 4.90
N LEU A 189 -5.31 -16.53 5.17
CA LEU A 189 -5.44 -15.06 5.25
C LEU A 189 -5.72 -14.44 3.87
N VAL A 190 -5.18 -15.02 2.80
CA VAL A 190 -5.46 -14.61 1.42
C VAL A 190 -6.93 -14.87 1.09
N ALA A 191 -7.45 -16.05 1.42
CA ALA A 191 -8.85 -16.42 1.23
C ALA A 191 -9.81 -15.46 1.97
N LEU A 192 -9.52 -15.11 3.23
CA LEU A 192 -10.31 -14.09 3.96
C LEU A 192 -10.32 -12.75 3.22
N SER A 193 -9.16 -12.31 2.73
CA SER A 193 -9.08 -11.04 1.99
C SER A 193 -9.81 -11.08 0.65
N LEU A 194 -9.76 -12.21 -0.07
CA LEU A 194 -10.46 -12.43 -1.33
C LEU A 194 -11.97 -12.45 -1.13
N HIS A 195 -12.46 -13.17 -0.11
CA HIS A 195 -13.87 -13.18 0.26
C HIS A 195 -14.41 -11.78 0.52
N TYR A 196 -13.68 -11.02 1.35
CA TYR A 196 -14.11 -9.66 1.68
C TYR A 196 -14.01 -8.72 0.48
N TRP A 197 -12.94 -8.81 -0.31
CA TRP A 197 -12.77 -8.00 -1.52
C TRP A 197 -13.89 -8.28 -2.54
N SER A 198 -14.16 -9.55 -2.87
CA SER A 198 -15.18 -9.90 -3.88
C SER A 198 -16.59 -9.44 -3.49
N ARG A 199 -16.91 -9.43 -2.19
CA ARG A 199 -18.21 -9.02 -1.68
C ARG A 199 -18.38 -7.50 -1.57
N ASN A 200 -17.29 -6.75 -1.38
CA ASN A 200 -17.34 -5.32 -1.05
C ASN A 200 -16.77 -4.39 -2.14
N ALA A 201 -15.99 -4.90 -3.08
CA ALA A 201 -15.47 -4.11 -4.19
C ALA A 201 -16.60 -3.60 -5.08
N GLU A 202 -16.49 -2.34 -5.52
CA GLU A 202 -17.41 -1.76 -6.48
C GLU A 202 -17.00 -2.18 -7.90
N THR A 203 -17.96 -2.58 -8.73
CA THR A 203 -17.75 -2.84 -10.17
C THR A 203 -16.69 -3.91 -10.50
N LEU A 204 -16.59 -4.96 -9.68
CA LEU A 204 -15.67 -6.07 -9.92
C LEU A 204 -16.13 -6.93 -11.10
N THR A 205 -15.24 -7.18 -12.07
CA THR A 205 -15.50 -8.07 -13.22
C THR A 205 -14.96 -9.47 -12.98
N GLN A 206 -15.50 -10.47 -13.68
CA GLN A 206 -15.00 -11.84 -13.60
C GLN A 206 -13.54 -11.92 -14.07
N GLN A 207 -13.19 -11.23 -15.16
CA GLN A 207 -11.81 -11.18 -15.65
C GLN A 207 -10.83 -10.62 -14.60
N GLN A 208 -11.24 -9.65 -13.78
CA GLN A 208 -10.40 -9.14 -12.69
C GLN A 208 -10.19 -10.18 -11.58
N ILE A 209 -11.24 -10.93 -11.22
CA ILE A 209 -11.13 -12.03 -10.27
C ILE A 209 -10.15 -13.07 -10.82
N ASP A 210 -10.41 -13.56 -12.03
CA ASP A 210 -9.60 -14.59 -12.68
C ASP A 210 -8.14 -14.14 -12.84
N ALA A 211 -7.89 -12.90 -13.24
CA ALA A 211 -6.53 -12.36 -13.38
C ALA A 211 -5.76 -12.36 -12.06
N LEU A 212 -6.40 -11.97 -10.94
CA LEU A 212 -5.77 -11.96 -9.63
C LEU A 212 -5.50 -13.37 -9.13
N LEU A 213 -6.49 -14.27 -9.23
CA LEU A 213 -6.35 -15.66 -8.80
C LEU A 213 -5.30 -16.40 -9.62
N PHE A 214 -5.34 -16.23 -10.94
CA PHE A 214 -4.35 -16.82 -11.84
C PHE A 214 -2.94 -16.30 -11.53
N CYS A 215 -2.80 -15.01 -11.22
CA CYS A 215 -1.53 -14.43 -10.76
C CYS A 215 -0.98 -15.14 -9.51
N PHE A 216 -1.81 -15.40 -8.49
CA PHE A 216 -1.38 -16.12 -7.29
C PHE A 216 -0.91 -17.54 -7.59
N VAL A 217 -1.63 -18.22 -8.48
CA VAL A 217 -1.36 -19.61 -8.85
C VAL A 217 -0.04 -19.73 -9.62
N VAL A 218 0.20 -18.86 -10.62
CA VAL A 218 1.46 -18.89 -11.38
C VAL A 218 2.64 -18.37 -10.55
N TYR A 219 2.44 -17.43 -9.62
CA TYR A 219 3.53 -16.90 -8.81
C TYR A 219 3.96 -17.85 -7.67
N SER A 220 3.02 -18.64 -7.14
CA SER A 220 3.28 -19.56 -6.04
C SER A 220 3.92 -20.90 -6.45
N SER A 221 4.08 -21.15 -7.74
CA SER A 221 4.62 -22.40 -8.29
C SER A 221 5.92 -22.18 -9.06
N GLU A 222 6.85 -23.14 -8.95
CA GLU A 222 8.10 -23.12 -9.73
C GLU A 222 7.83 -23.20 -11.23
N GLN A 223 6.84 -24.00 -11.64
CA GLN A 223 6.44 -24.16 -13.04
C GLN A 223 5.88 -22.85 -13.61
N GLY A 224 5.24 -22.03 -12.77
CA GLY A 224 4.68 -20.74 -13.19
C GLY A 224 5.74 -19.70 -13.54
N ARG A 225 7.01 -19.85 -13.13
CA ARG A 225 8.10 -18.93 -13.52
C ARG A 225 8.30 -18.84 -15.04
N GLY A 226 8.14 -19.96 -15.75
CA GLY A 226 8.22 -19.97 -17.21
C GLY A 226 7.08 -19.19 -17.86
N ILE A 227 5.88 -19.32 -17.30
CA ILE A 227 4.66 -18.62 -17.73
C ILE A 227 4.77 -17.11 -17.47
N ILE A 228 5.35 -16.72 -16.34
CA ILE A 228 5.61 -15.31 -16.02
C ILE A 228 6.60 -14.72 -17.02
N ALA A 229 7.68 -15.45 -17.34
CA ALA A 229 8.67 -15.00 -18.29
C ALA A 229 8.07 -14.76 -19.69
N SER A 230 7.13 -15.58 -20.15
CA SER A 230 6.49 -15.42 -21.46
C SER A 230 5.51 -14.24 -21.50
N HIS A 231 4.85 -13.91 -20.39
CA HIS A 231 3.78 -12.88 -20.31
C HIS A 231 4.20 -11.56 -19.66
N SER A 232 5.43 -11.45 -19.14
CA SER A 232 5.92 -10.24 -18.48
C SER A 232 6.17 -9.04 -19.41
N ARG A 233 6.03 -9.23 -20.73
CA ARG A 233 6.25 -8.21 -21.78
C ARG A 233 5.11 -7.21 -21.97
N PHE A 234 4.24 -7.06 -20.98
CA PHE A 234 3.20 -6.02 -21.01
C PHE A 234 3.85 -4.63 -21.01
N GLN A 235 3.73 -3.93 -22.13
CA GLN A 235 4.16 -2.55 -22.28
C GLN A 235 2.96 -1.63 -22.06
N ILE A 236 3.17 -0.61 -21.24
CA ILE A 236 2.20 0.46 -21.03
C ILE A 236 2.64 1.59 -21.94
N ASP A 237 1.96 1.77 -23.07
CA ASP A 237 2.23 2.85 -24.04
C ASP A 237 1.79 4.20 -23.47
N GLY A 238 2.56 4.73 -22.51
CA GLY A 238 2.45 6.06 -21.91
C GLY A 238 1.12 6.38 -21.22
N ARG A 239 0.02 6.45 -21.99
CA ARG A 239 -1.30 6.86 -21.53
C ARG A 239 -2.15 5.68 -21.09
N TRP A 240 -2.46 5.66 -19.80
CA TRP A 240 -3.38 4.69 -19.21
C TRP A 240 -4.81 4.89 -19.70
N THR A 241 -5.43 3.81 -20.17
CA THR A 241 -6.86 3.75 -20.48
C THR A 241 -7.70 3.72 -19.19
N ASN A 242 -8.97 4.11 -19.28
CA ASN A 242 -9.88 4.02 -18.13
C ASN A 242 -10.06 2.57 -17.64
N HIS A 243 -10.06 1.59 -18.55
CA HIS A 243 -10.14 0.16 -18.21
C HIS A 243 -8.91 -0.31 -17.40
N GLN A 244 -7.71 0.08 -17.82
CA GLN A 244 -6.47 -0.23 -17.09
C GLN A 244 -6.48 0.42 -15.70
N LEU A 245 -6.87 1.70 -15.60
CA LEU A 245 -6.97 2.39 -14.32
C LEU A 245 -8.01 1.73 -13.40
N ASP A 246 -9.14 1.30 -13.94
CA ASP A 246 -10.19 0.65 -13.15
C ASP A 246 -9.78 -0.73 -12.64
N SER A 247 -9.06 -1.50 -13.46
CA SER A 247 -8.48 -2.78 -13.04
C SER A 247 -7.40 -2.58 -11.98
N LEU A 248 -6.50 -1.62 -12.17
CA LEU A 248 -5.50 -1.24 -11.17
C LEU A 248 -6.14 -0.84 -9.83
N HIS A 249 -7.21 -0.05 -9.88
CA HIS A 249 -7.96 0.36 -8.70
C HIS A 249 -8.61 -0.84 -8.00
N SER A 250 -9.15 -1.80 -8.75
CA SER A 250 -9.72 -3.04 -8.21
C SER A 250 -8.67 -3.88 -7.46
N PHE A 251 -7.48 -4.05 -8.03
CA PHE A 251 -6.38 -4.76 -7.37
C PHE A 251 -5.83 -4.00 -6.17
N SER A 252 -5.77 -2.67 -6.24
CA SER A 252 -5.40 -1.81 -5.11
C SER A 252 -6.37 -1.96 -3.94
N MET A 253 -7.67 -2.12 -4.22
CA MET A 253 -8.66 -2.42 -3.20
C MET A 253 -8.37 -3.77 -2.52
N TRP A 254 -8.09 -4.83 -3.27
CA TRP A 254 -7.70 -6.11 -2.68
C TRP A 254 -6.45 -5.98 -1.80
N GLN A 255 -5.40 -5.31 -2.30
CA GLN A 255 -4.18 -5.06 -1.52
C GLN A 255 -4.49 -4.33 -0.21
N CYS A 256 -5.35 -3.30 -0.24
CA CYS A 256 -5.82 -2.63 0.97
C CYS A 256 -6.46 -3.61 1.95
N VAL A 257 -7.37 -4.47 1.48
CA VAL A 257 -8.03 -5.48 2.31
C VAL A 257 -7.01 -6.44 2.91
N TYR A 258 -6.05 -6.93 2.12
CA TYR A 258 -5.03 -7.85 2.60
C TYR A 258 -4.12 -7.22 3.66
N TYR A 259 -3.69 -5.97 3.47
CA TYR A 259 -2.92 -5.25 4.49
C TYR A 259 -3.72 -5.04 5.79
N GLU A 260 -5.01 -4.72 5.71
CA GLU A 260 -5.85 -4.64 6.92
C GLU A 260 -6.04 -6.01 7.58
N ALA A 261 -6.15 -7.10 6.80
CA ALA A 261 -6.19 -8.47 7.32
C ALA A 261 -4.90 -8.81 8.08
N MET A 262 -3.73 -8.48 7.53
CA MET A 262 -2.44 -8.66 8.20
C MET A 262 -2.35 -7.89 9.53
N LYS A 263 -2.81 -6.63 9.56
CA LYS A 263 -2.82 -5.82 10.79
C LYS A 263 -3.74 -6.40 11.86
N LEU A 264 -4.94 -6.84 11.46
CA LEU A 264 -5.87 -7.51 12.37
C LEU A 264 -5.26 -8.82 12.90
N ASN A 265 -4.66 -9.62 12.02
CA ASN A 265 -3.97 -10.84 12.39
C ASN A 265 -2.83 -10.58 13.39
N ASP A 266 -2.00 -9.55 13.16
CA ASP A 266 -0.92 -9.14 14.08
C ASP A 266 -1.45 -8.74 15.47
N VAL A 267 -2.51 -7.92 15.53
CA VAL A 267 -3.12 -7.49 16.81
C VAL A 267 -3.73 -8.67 17.56
N LEU A 268 -4.23 -9.67 16.84
CA LEU A 268 -4.79 -10.90 17.40
C LEU A 268 -3.73 -11.96 17.69
N LYS A 269 -2.44 -11.61 17.70
CA LYS A 269 -1.31 -12.53 17.95
C LYS A 269 -1.16 -13.65 16.93
N ARG A 270 -1.53 -13.37 15.68
CA ARG A 270 -1.32 -14.22 14.49
C ARG A 270 -1.95 -15.61 14.58
N PRO A 271 -3.29 -15.71 14.74
CA PRO A 271 -3.99 -16.99 14.64
C PRO A 271 -3.83 -17.65 13.26
N LEU A 272 -3.48 -16.88 12.22
CA LEU A 272 -3.16 -17.40 10.89
C LEU A 272 -1.73 -17.06 10.47
N GLU A 273 -1.14 -17.94 9.67
CA GLU A 273 0.06 -17.61 8.89
C GLU A 273 -0.27 -16.53 7.85
N PHE A 274 0.73 -15.73 7.49
CA PHE A 274 0.60 -14.75 6.41
C PHE A 274 1.71 -14.98 5.39
N THR A 275 1.41 -14.65 4.13
CA THR A 275 2.39 -14.66 3.06
C THR A 275 2.68 -13.22 2.66
N SER A 276 3.94 -12.86 2.46
CA SER A 276 4.29 -11.51 2.04
C SER A 276 3.59 -11.18 0.71
N PRO A 277 2.96 -10.01 0.53
CA PRO A 277 2.39 -9.60 -0.75
C PRO A 277 3.39 -9.69 -1.91
N ALA A 278 4.68 -9.43 -1.62
CA ALA A 278 5.77 -9.54 -2.60
C ALA A 278 6.01 -10.98 -3.10
N LEU A 279 5.52 -11.98 -2.37
CA LEU A 279 5.58 -13.40 -2.74
C LEU A 279 4.26 -13.91 -3.32
N LEU A 280 3.21 -13.07 -3.31
CA LEU A 280 1.88 -13.45 -3.80
C LEU A 280 1.57 -12.81 -5.14
N PHE A 281 2.04 -11.57 -5.36
CA PHE A 281 1.44 -10.69 -6.34
C PHE A 281 2.48 -9.93 -7.16
N ASP A 282 2.35 -9.99 -8.48
CA ASP A 282 2.97 -9.07 -9.42
C ASP A 282 1.88 -8.22 -10.09
N GLY A 283 1.85 -6.93 -9.76
CA GLY A 283 0.84 -6.01 -10.27
C GLY A 283 0.90 -5.77 -11.77
N ARG A 284 2.08 -5.90 -12.39
CA ARG A 284 2.22 -5.77 -13.84
C ARG A 284 1.60 -6.98 -14.53
N LEU A 285 1.88 -8.17 -14.00
CA LEU A 285 1.34 -9.42 -14.53
C LEU A 285 -0.19 -9.48 -14.38
N CYS A 286 -0.69 -9.17 -13.19
CA CYS A 286 -2.12 -9.14 -12.91
C CYS A 286 -2.86 -8.14 -13.81
N LEU A 287 -2.28 -6.94 -14.00
CA LEU A 287 -2.85 -5.93 -14.90
C LEU A 287 -2.83 -6.37 -16.37
N ASN A 288 -1.77 -7.06 -16.81
CA ASN A 288 -1.69 -7.62 -18.15
C ASN A 288 -2.89 -8.55 -18.40
N TYR A 289 -3.09 -9.56 -17.55
CA TYR A 289 -4.20 -10.51 -17.70
C TYR A 289 -5.59 -9.85 -17.68
N ALA A 290 -5.77 -8.82 -16.85
CA ALA A 290 -7.02 -8.07 -16.77
C ALA A 290 -7.30 -7.16 -17.99
N CYS A 291 -6.26 -6.81 -18.75
CA CYS A 291 -6.36 -5.92 -19.91
C CYS A 291 -6.18 -6.64 -21.26
N MET A 292 -5.75 -7.91 -21.23
CA MET A 292 -5.75 -8.77 -22.40
C MET A 292 -7.16 -9.01 -22.92
N LYS A 293 -7.28 -9.39 -24.20
CA LYS A 293 -8.56 -9.85 -24.74
C LYS A 293 -8.99 -11.11 -23.99
N GLU A 294 -10.27 -11.17 -23.63
CA GLU A 294 -10.83 -12.25 -22.82
C GLU A 294 -10.53 -13.63 -23.41
N ALA A 295 -10.74 -13.81 -24.71
CA ALA A 295 -10.45 -15.08 -25.39
C ALA A 295 -8.95 -15.49 -25.34
N ASP A 296 -8.03 -14.53 -25.40
CA ASP A 296 -6.59 -14.80 -25.34
C ASP A 296 -6.20 -15.21 -23.91
N PHE A 297 -6.75 -14.52 -22.91
CA PHE A 297 -6.50 -14.84 -21.51
C PHE A 297 -7.12 -16.18 -21.11
N ASP A 298 -8.35 -16.46 -21.55
CA ASP A 298 -9.03 -17.73 -21.27
C ASP A 298 -8.27 -18.90 -21.89
N ALA A 299 -7.74 -18.77 -23.11
CA ALA A 299 -6.91 -19.81 -23.71
C ALA A 299 -5.65 -20.11 -22.88
N ILE A 300 -4.93 -19.07 -22.44
CA ILE A 300 -3.73 -19.23 -21.59
C ILE A 300 -4.07 -19.87 -20.24
N LYS A 301 -5.16 -19.41 -19.62
CA LYS A 301 -5.66 -19.92 -18.34
C LYS A 301 -6.02 -21.40 -18.50
N GLU A 302 -6.82 -21.76 -19.49
CA GLU A 302 -7.25 -23.14 -19.75
C GLU A 302 -6.05 -24.06 -20.03
N GLU A 303 -5.12 -23.65 -20.90
CA GLU A 303 -3.91 -24.41 -21.21
C GLU A 303 -3.07 -24.65 -19.93
N THR A 304 -2.87 -23.60 -19.14
CA THR A 304 -2.07 -23.66 -17.91
C THR A 304 -2.72 -24.58 -16.87
N LEU A 305 -4.01 -24.38 -16.57
CA LEU A 305 -4.71 -25.15 -15.55
C LEU A 305 -4.91 -26.61 -15.98
N THR A 306 -5.05 -26.89 -17.27
CA THR A 306 -5.08 -28.27 -17.79
C THR A 306 -3.71 -28.95 -17.67
N THR A 307 -2.64 -28.20 -17.92
CA THR A 307 -1.26 -28.73 -17.88
C THR A 307 -0.77 -28.96 -16.45
N PHE A 308 -1.20 -28.14 -15.49
CA PHE A 308 -0.74 -28.17 -14.10
C PHE A 308 -1.91 -28.39 -13.11
N PRO A 309 -2.21 -29.65 -12.74
CA PRO A 309 -3.36 -29.95 -11.87
C PRO A 309 -3.31 -29.30 -10.49
N ASP A 310 -2.13 -29.14 -9.89
CA ASP A 310 -1.98 -28.48 -8.58
C ASP A 310 -2.36 -27.00 -8.66
N MET A 311 -2.01 -26.34 -9.77
CA MET A 311 -2.41 -24.96 -10.06
C MET A 311 -3.93 -24.86 -10.23
N ALA A 312 -4.54 -25.78 -10.99
CA ALA A 312 -5.99 -25.84 -11.15
C ALA A 312 -6.72 -26.02 -9.83
N LYS A 313 -6.23 -26.93 -8.98
CA LYS A 313 -6.81 -27.16 -7.66
C LYS A 313 -6.80 -25.88 -6.81
N LEU A 314 -5.65 -25.22 -6.70
CA LEU A 314 -5.54 -23.97 -5.94
C LEU A 314 -6.41 -22.86 -6.54
N TYR A 315 -6.46 -22.75 -7.87
CA TYR A 315 -7.31 -21.79 -8.56
C TYR A 315 -8.79 -21.98 -8.20
N GLU A 316 -9.30 -23.21 -8.29
CA GLU A 316 -10.70 -23.53 -7.97
C GLU A 316 -11.02 -23.33 -6.49
N GLU A 317 -10.10 -23.69 -5.58
CA GLU A 317 -10.25 -23.43 -4.15
C GLU A 317 -10.37 -21.93 -3.86
N LEU A 318 -9.49 -21.11 -4.44
CA LEU A 318 -9.54 -19.65 -4.26
C LEU A 318 -10.76 -19.04 -4.96
N LEU A 319 -11.16 -19.55 -6.12
CA LEU A 319 -12.36 -19.07 -6.82
C LEU A 319 -13.62 -19.36 -6.01
N SER A 320 -13.68 -20.50 -5.32
CA SER A 320 -14.84 -20.90 -4.52
C SER A 320 -15.17 -19.92 -3.38
N ILE A 321 -14.18 -19.22 -2.83
CA ILE A 321 -14.39 -18.25 -1.74
C ILE A 321 -14.83 -16.87 -2.26
N CYS A 322 -14.58 -16.59 -3.54
CA CYS A 322 -15.00 -15.34 -4.18
C CYS A 322 -16.51 -15.36 -4.41
N SER A 323 -17.25 -14.75 -3.49
CA SER A 323 -18.71 -14.60 -3.62
C SER A 323 -19.08 -13.29 -4.33
N PRO A 324 -20.01 -13.31 -5.30
CA PRO A 324 -20.60 -12.08 -5.84
C PRO A 324 -21.46 -11.38 -4.78
N ARG A 325 -21.52 -10.05 -4.87
CA ARG A 325 -22.28 -9.22 -3.93
C ARG A 325 -23.76 -9.59 -3.96
N GLU A 326 -24.28 -10.14 -2.86
CA GLU A 326 -25.73 -10.25 -2.66
C GLU A 326 -26.31 -8.84 -2.56
N VAL A 327 -26.98 -8.38 -3.61
CA VAL A 327 -27.81 -7.19 -3.56
C VAL A 327 -29.01 -7.52 -2.68
N SER A 328 -28.90 -7.24 -1.39
CA SER A 328 -30.05 -7.28 -0.49
C SER A 328 -31.14 -6.38 -1.08
N LYS A 329 -32.22 -6.96 -1.58
CA LYS A 329 -33.46 -6.24 -1.91
C LYS A 329 -33.98 -5.64 -0.61
N GLY A 330 -33.57 -4.42 -0.32
CA GLY A 330 -34.08 -3.66 0.81
C GLY A 330 -35.58 -3.44 0.61
N SER A 331 -36.38 -4.11 1.43
CA SER A 331 -37.79 -3.79 1.65
C SER A 331 -37.89 -2.33 2.06
N SER A 332 -38.37 -1.51 1.13
CA SER A 332 -38.75 -0.12 1.38
C SER A 332 -39.95 -0.08 2.32
N SER A 333 -39.70 0.26 3.58
CA SER A 333 -40.66 1.03 4.38
C SER A 333 -39.95 1.65 5.57
N HIS A 334 -39.67 2.94 5.51
CA HIS A 334 -40.01 3.88 6.59
C HIS A 334 -39.81 5.34 6.14
N LYS A 335 -40.96 5.96 5.85
CA LYS A 335 -41.36 7.36 6.03
C LYS A 335 -40.29 8.45 5.88
N ALA A 336 -40.39 9.15 4.75
CA ALA A 336 -39.89 10.50 4.56
C ALA A 336 -40.48 11.44 5.62
N SER A 337 -39.61 12.14 6.36
CA SER A 337 -39.97 13.36 7.08
C SER A 337 -39.21 14.51 6.45
N LYS A 338 -39.98 15.46 5.90
CA LYS A 338 -39.50 16.70 5.29
C LYS A 338 -38.90 17.59 6.40
N GLU A 339 -37.64 17.99 6.26
CA GLU A 339 -37.12 19.14 7.00
C GLU A 339 -36.53 20.18 6.04
N LYS A 340 -37.02 21.41 6.22
CA LYS A 340 -36.94 22.54 5.30
C LYS A 340 -35.51 23.09 5.21
N HIS A 341 -35.07 23.34 3.98
CA HIS A 341 -33.96 24.24 3.68
C HIS A 341 -34.20 25.62 4.30
N LYS A 342 -33.23 26.08 5.10
CA LYS A 342 -32.98 27.48 5.41
C LYS A 342 -31.50 27.76 5.18
N GLN A 343 -31.20 28.50 4.11
CA GLN A 343 -29.91 29.17 3.94
C GLN A 343 -29.73 30.22 5.04
N PRO A 344 -28.49 30.43 5.51
CA PRO A 344 -28.06 31.77 5.91
C PRO A 344 -26.95 32.31 5.00
N ALA A 345 -27.00 33.63 4.87
CA ALA A 345 -26.24 34.47 3.97
C ALA A 345 -24.78 34.69 4.39
N ALA A 346 -24.05 35.25 3.44
CA ALA A 346 -22.62 35.55 3.42
C ALA A 346 -22.07 36.34 4.62
N ALA A 347 -20.85 36.02 5.03
CA ALA A 347 -19.90 36.99 5.59
C ALA A 347 -18.43 36.52 5.42
N THR A 348 -17.67 37.36 4.70
CA THR A 348 -16.24 37.65 4.83
C THR A 348 -15.19 36.54 4.61
N LYS A 349 -14.72 36.47 3.35
CA LYS A 349 -13.40 35.94 2.97
C LYS A 349 -12.29 36.73 3.68
N LYS A 350 -11.45 36.05 4.46
CA LYS A 350 -10.07 36.50 4.75
C LYS A 350 -9.11 35.60 4.00
N THR A 351 -8.60 36.14 2.90
CA THR A 351 -7.52 35.59 2.10
C THR A 351 -6.22 35.71 2.88
N TYR A 352 -5.66 34.60 3.36
CA TYR A 352 -4.23 34.51 3.65
C TYR A 352 -3.58 33.85 2.44
N SER A 353 -3.02 34.69 1.57
CA SER A 353 -2.09 34.28 0.53
C SER A 353 -0.75 33.97 1.21
N THR A 354 -0.30 32.73 1.13
CA THR A 354 1.11 32.39 1.34
C THR A 354 1.58 31.78 0.04
N LEU A 355 2.35 32.55 -0.72
CA LEU A 355 3.07 32.12 -1.91
C LEU A 355 4.06 31.02 -1.50
N VAL A 356 3.69 29.76 -1.72
CA VAL A 356 4.63 28.65 -1.74
C VAL A 356 4.90 28.35 -3.21
N SER A 357 6.15 28.59 -3.61
CA SER A 357 6.70 28.31 -4.93
C SER A 357 6.38 26.87 -5.35
N THR A 358 5.57 26.72 -6.39
CA THR A 358 5.25 25.46 -7.07
C THR A 358 6.32 25.14 -8.13
N ALA A 359 7.59 25.10 -7.73
CA ALA A 359 8.65 24.57 -8.57
C ALA A 359 8.96 23.13 -8.13
N ASN A 360 8.60 22.19 -9.00
CA ASN A 360 8.83 20.77 -8.80
C ASN A 360 10.34 20.51 -8.86
N ARG A 361 10.99 20.17 -7.74
CA ARG A 361 12.46 20.04 -7.64
C ARG A 361 13.02 18.79 -8.34
N PHE A 362 12.19 18.04 -9.07
CA PHE A 362 12.56 16.84 -9.81
C PHE A 362 12.40 16.98 -11.34
N GLU A 363 12.05 18.17 -11.84
CA GLU A 363 11.89 18.47 -13.28
C GLU A 363 13.25 18.61 -14.02
N LEU A 364 14.31 18.00 -13.49
CA LEU A 364 15.69 18.09 -14.00
C LEU A 364 16.27 16.72 -14.36
N LEU A 365 15.40 15.71 -14.53
CA LEU A 365 15.76 14.35 -14.95
C LEU A 365 15.11 13.94 -16.28
N ASP A 366 14.52 14.88 -17.02
CA ASP A 366 14.15 14.66 -18.42
C ASP A 366 15.42 14.75 -19.28
N LEU A 367 16.04 13.60 -19.54
CA LEU A 367 16.96 13.40 -20.65
C LEU A 367 16.22 12.63 -21.75
N ASP A 368 15.33 13.32 -22.46
CA ASP A 368 15.05 13.05 -23.88
C ASP A 368 15.97 14.01 -24.67
N SER A 369 16.62 13.69 -25.77
CA SER A 369 16.83 12.53 -26.62
C SER A 369 18.09 12.89 -27.43
N ASP A 370 18.72 11.95 -28.13
CA ASP A 370 18.84 12.09 -29.59
C ASP A 370 19.61 10.93 -30.21
N ASP A 371 18.98 10.46 -31.28
CA ASP A 371 19.48 9.57 -32.30
C ASP A 371 20.80 10.08 -32.90
N SER A 372 21.66 9.13 -33.29
CA SER A 372 22.48 9.28 -34.49
C SER A 372 22.67 7.91 -35.11
N ASP A 373 21.80 7.60 -36.06
CA ASP A 373 22.18 6.81 -37.23
C ASP A 373 23.17 7.63 -38.06
N GLU A 374 24.31 7.05 -38.41
CA GLU A 374 24.93 7.21 -39.74
C GLU A 374 26.00 6.12 -39.93
N ASP A 375 25.66 5.16 -40.81
CA ASP A 375 26.61 4.36 -41.59
C ASP A 375 27.62 5.29 -42.29
N ASP A 376 28.92 4.94 -42.34
CA ASP A 376 29.46 4.14 -43.45
C ASP A 376 30.99 3.96 -43.36
N SER A 377 31.41 2.77 -43.80
CA SER A 377 32.69 2.31 -44.37
C SER A 377 33.96 3.21 -44.34
N ASP A 378 35.10 2.61 -43.96
CA ASP A 378 36.16 2.27 -44.94
C ASP A 378 37.26 1.34 -44.39
N GLU A 379 37.69 0.44 -45.28
CA GLU A 379 38.74 -0.57 -45.16
C GLU A 379 40.17 0.00 -45.11
N GLU A 380 41.10 -0.81 -44.60
CA GLU A 380 42.46 -1.12 -45.15
C GLU A 380 43.12 -2.02 -44.06
N ASN A 381 43.79 -3.16 -44.30
CA ASN A 381 44.71 -3.58 -45.35
C ASN A 381 45.66 -2.52 -45.90
#